data_AF-A0A7X4YBN5-F1
#
_entry.id   AF-A0A7X4YBN5-F1
#
_cell.length_a   1.000
_cell.length_b   1.000
_cell.length_c   1.000
_cell.angle_alpha   90.00
_cell.angle_beta   90.00
_cell.angle_gamma   90.00
#
_symmetry.space_group_name_H-M   'P 1'
#
loop_
_entity.id
_entity.type
_entity.pdbx_description
1 polymer ?
#
loop_
_entity_poly.entity_id
_entity_poly.type
_entity_poly.pdbx_seq_one_letter_code
_entity_poly.pdbx_strand_id
1 'polypeptide(L)'
;MEEERFNPRGRIDWRTWGTLNVPVGRWERFPCAFPEPIFDPLLLSEMRWTVHRLIEELGHTAETSTGRVLLERARSLAIQLGPGVHQRPRAQHRASESAFVAEALEAMGWVADKRGLGGTESLDGLSWDLVIDEVWEAWVSAFTADLATRLGLQSTPHGGAQHPLNWAGGIQSMGALVPDVALRGAHRVIWVDAKYKAHLSQLAQHGWRRLTEHVRSAHRADLHQALAYANLAAMDHVDTVLAYPDFGTSQESPLFAVATIATGRRRVRLILAGLPFGFSSPDHREKTLSAWRSALAI
;
A
#
# COMPACT_ATOMS: atom_id res chain seq x y z
N MET A 1 -15.61 38.96 -23.49
CA MET A 1 -15.12 40.33 -23.27
C MET A 1 -15.03 41.01 -24.62
N GLU A 2 -15.39 42.30 -24.71
CA GLU A 2 -15.19 43.10 -25.92
C GLU A 2 -14.02 44.05 -25.67
N GLU A 3 -12.97 43.96 -26.48
CA GLU A 3 -11.76 44.77 -26.34
C GLU A 3 -11.21 45.16 -27.73
N GLU A 4 -10.73 46.40 -27.88
CA GLU A 4 -9.95 46.81 -29.06
C GLU A 4 -8.52 46.27 -28.97
N ARG A 5 -8.07 45.53 -29.98
CA ARG A 5 -6.72 44.95 -30.01
C ARG A 5 -5.96 45.27 -31.29
N PHE A 6 -4.65 45.39 -31.17
CA PHE A 6 -3.73 45.52 -32.31
C PHE A 6 -3.44 44.20 -33.03
N ASN A 7 -3.66 43.08 -32.33
CA ASN A 7 -3.49 41.74 -32.89
C ASN A 7 -4.83 40.99 -32.76
N PRO A 8 -5.50 40.65 -33.89
CA PRO A 8 -6.84 40.12 -33.87
C PRO A 8 -6.93 38.78 -33.12
N ARG A 9 -7.95 38.64 -32.27
CA ARG A 9 -8.21 37.41 -31.51
C ARG A 9 -9.70 37.13 -31.42
N GLY A 10 -10.10 35.88 -31.69
CA GLY A 10 -11.50 35.46 -31.65
C GLY A 10 -12.33 36.05 -32.79
N ARG A 11 -13.59 36.42 -32.50
CA ARG A 11 -14.52 36.95 -33.50
C ARG A 11 -14.32 38.45 -33.64
N ILE A 12 -14.09 38.91 -34.87
CA ILE A 12 -14.02 40.33 -35.22
C ILE A 12 -15.37 40.74 -35.79
N ASP A 13 -15.93 41.84 -35.30
CA ASP A 13 -17.06 42.48 -35.98
C ASP A 13 -16.53 43.35 -37.13
N TRP A 14 -16.42 42.75 -38.31
CA TRP A 14 -15.94 43.40 -39.52
C TRP A 14 -16.82 44.57 -39.97
N ARG A 15 -18.12 44.53 -39.65
CA ARG A 15 -19.03 45.62 -40.01
C ARG A 15 -18.73 46.85 -39.17
N THR A 16 -18.61 46.67 -37.85
CA THR A 16 -18.26 47.73 -36.91
C THR A 16 -16.86 48.27 -37.15
N TRP A 17 -15.89 47.40 -37.43
CA TRP A 17 -14.53 47.81 -37.80
C TRP A 17 -14.50 48.62 -39.11
N GLY A 18 -15.22 48.16 -40.14
CA GLY A 18 -15.29 48.81 -41.43
C GLY A 18 -15.91 50.21 -41.37
N THR A 19 -16.93 50.39 -40.53
CA THR A 19 -17.61 51.69 -40.41
C THR A 19 -16.90 52.66 -39.47
N LEU A 20 -16.31 52.18 -38.37
CA LEU A 20 -15.75 53.05 -37.33
C LEU A 20 -14.24 53.24 -37.41
N ASN A 21 -13.48 52.26 -37.94
CA ASN A 21 -12.02 52.25 -37.84
C ASN A 21 -11.36 52.63 -39.19
N VAL A 22 -11.95 52.21 -40.31
CA VAL A 22 -11.39 52.48 -41.66
C VAL A 22 -11.40 53.97 -42.04
N PRO A 23 -12.49 54.75 -41.86
CA PRO A 23 -12.56 56.14 -42.31
C PRO A 23 -11.63 57.09 -41.54
N VAL A 24 -11.29 56.74 -40.29
CA VAL A 24 -10.45 57.54 -39.38
C VAL A 24 -9.00 57.03 -39.31
N GLY A 25 -8.61 56.08 -40.16
CA GLY A 25 -7.23 55.61 -40.28
C GLY A 25 -6.74 54.70 -39.15
N ARG A 26 -7.64 54.06 -38.39
CA ARG A 26 -7.30 53.14 -37.29
C ARG A 26 -7.30 51.68 -37.74
N TRP A 27 -6.64 51.38 -38.86
CA TRP A 27 -6.69 50.08 -39.54
C TRP A 27 -6.13 48.94 -38.70
N GLU A 28 -5.24 49.26 -37.78
CA GLU A 28 -4.56 48.34 -36.91
C GLU A 28 -5.37 47.96 -35.65
N ARG A 29 -6.53 48.58 -35.39
CA ARG A 29 -7.34 48.31 -34.19
C ARG A 29 -8.57 47.49 -34.53
N PHE A 30 -8.69 46.30 -33.98
CA PHE A 30 -9.79 45.37 -34.26
C PHE A 30 -10.71 45.23 -33.04
N PRO A 31 -12.03 45.46 -33.19
CA PRO A 31 -13.01 45.15 -32.15
C PRO A 31 -13.13 43.63 -32.04
N CYS A 32 -12.49 43.07 -31.02
CA CYS A 32 -12.38 41.63 -30.82
C CYS A 32 -13.35 41.19 -29.71
N ALA A 33 -14.14 40.16 -30.02
CA ALA A 33 -14.93 39.41 -29.06
C ALA A 33 -14.37 37.99 -28.95
N PHE A 34 -13.78 37.67 -27.80
CA PHE A 34 -13.32 36.31 -27.50
C PHE A 34 -13.81 35.88 -26.12
N PRO A 35 -14.12 34.58 -25.95
CA PRO A 35 -14.28 34.02 -24.62
C PRO A 35 -12.91 34.04 -23.95
N GLU A 36 -12.82 34.74 -22.83
CA GLU A 36 -11.71 34.54 -21.92
C GLU A 36 -11.97 33.19 -21.23
N PRO A 37 -10.98 32.28 -21.14
CA PRO A 37 -11.13 31.08 -20.33
C PRO A 37 -11.16 31.50 -18.86
N ILE A 38 -12.35 31.90 -18.42
CA ILE A 38 -12.64 32.12 -17.02
C ILE A 38 -12.84 30.72 -16.46
N PHE A 39 -11.91 30.30 -15.61
CA PHE A 39 -12.11 29.09 -14.81
C PHE A 39 -13.46 29.20 -14.11
N ASP A 40 -14.25 28.13 -14.14
CA ASP A 40 -15.53 28.09 -13.43
C ASP A 40 -15.30 28.46 -11.95
N PRO A 41 -15.78 29.63 -11.48
CA PRO A 41 -15.49 30.12 -10.14
C PRO A 41 -16.04 29.19 -9.05
N LEU A 42 -17.13 28.49 -9.35
CA LEU A 42 -17.72 27.50 -8.46
C LEU A 42 -16.86 26.23 -8.43
N LEU A 43 -16.36 25.77 -9.57
CA LEU A 43 -15.44 24.62 -9.58
C LEU A 43 -14.15 24.93 -8.80
N LEU A 44 -13.58 26.11 -8.99
CA LEU A 44 -12.41 26.53 -8.23
C LEU A 44 -12.67 26.63 -6.73
N SER A 45 -13.84 27.14 -6.30
CA SER A 45 -14.18 27.18 -4.88
C SER A 45 -14.37 25.79 -4.27
N GLU A 46 -14.89 24.84 -5.05
CA GLU A 46 -15.02 23.43 -4.69
C GLU A 46 -13.68 22.69 -4.61
N MET A 47 -12.77 22.94 -5.56
CA MET A 47 -11.42 22.40 -5.53
C MET A 47 -10.65 22.92 -4.31
N ARG A 48 -10.75 24.22 -3.99
CA ARG A 48 -10.13 24.81 -2.80
C ARG A 48 -10.64 24.18 -1.52
N TRP A 49 -11.96 23.96 -1.42
CA TRP A 49 -12.53 23.28 -0.25
C TRP A 49 -12.00 21.86 -0.12
N THR A 50 -11.97 21.11 -1.23
CA THR A 50 -11.51 19.71 -1.25
C THR A 50 -10.05 19.59 -0.83
N VAL A 51 -9.16 20.39 -1.41
CA VAL A 51 -7.74 20.37 -1.06
C VAL A 51 -7.51 20.81 0.39
N HIS A 52 -8.24 21.82 0.87
CA HIS A 52 -8.16 22.22 2.29
C HIS A 52 -8.56 21.08 3.22
N ARG A 53 -9.64 20.36 2.89
CA ARG A 53 -10.09 19.21 3.67
C ARG A 53 -9.04 18.10 3.71
N LEU A 54 -8.41 17.78 2.58
CA LEU A 54 -7.33 16.81 2.50
C LEU A 54 -6.11 17.20 3.35
N ILE A 55 -5.75 18.49 3.38
CA ILE A 55 -4.64 18.99 4.22
C ILE A 55 -4.95 18.78 5.71
N GLU A 56 -6.17 19.07 6.15
CA GLU A 56 -6.60 18.82 7.53
C GLU A 56 -6.49 17.33 7.90
N GLU A 57 -7.05 16.45 7.07
CA GLU A 57 -7.09 15.01 7.34
C GLU A 57 -5.69 14.37 7.29
N LEU A 58 -4.91 14.68 6.26
CA LEU A 58 -3.53 14.19 6.13
C LEU A 58 -2.62 14.71 7.24
N GLY A 59 -2.95 15.86 7.83
CA GLY A 59 -2.25 16.41 9.00
C GLY A 59 -2.16 15.43 10.17
N HIS A 60 -3.18 14.58 10.36
CA HIS A 60 -3.20 13.55 11.39
C HIS A 60 -2.25 12.37 11.11
N THR A 61 -1.77 12.22 9.87
CA THR A 61 -0.94 11.09 9.42
C THR A 61 0.49 11.51 9.04
N ALA A 62 0.87 12.77 9.31
CA ALA A 62 2.13 13.39 8.89
C ALA A 62 3.40 12.73 9.48
N GLU A 63 3.26 11.92 10.52
CA GLU A 63 4.35 11.15 11.12
C GLU A 63 4.83 10.03 10.17
N THR A 64 3.92 9.48 9.36
CA THR A 64 4.25 8.46 8.35
C THR A 64 4.95 9.08 7.14
N SER A 65 5.84 8.32 6.49
CA SER A 65 6.51 8.77 5.26
C SER A 65 5.50 9.07 4.14
N THR A 66 4.53 8.18 3.94
CA THR A 66 3.49 8.35 2.91
C THR A 66 2.58 9.53 3.20
N GLY A 67 2.09 9.67 4.45
CA GLY A 67 1.25 10.80 4.85
C GLY A 67 1.96 12.15 4.67
N ARG A 68 3.26 12.23 4.96
CA ARG A 68 4.07 13.43 4.74
C ARG A 68 4.18 13.81 3.26
N VAL A 69 4.42 12.84 2.38
CA VAL A 69 4.53 13.08 0.93
C VAL A 69 3.19 13.56 0.36
N LEU A 70 2.08 12.92 0.75
CA LEU A 70 0.74 13.31 0.32
C LEU A 70 0.34 14.69 0.84
N LEU A 71 0.67 15.00 2.10
CA LEU A 71 0.41 16.30 2.71
C LEU A 71 1.15 17.42 1.97
N GLU A 72 2.42 17.21 1.62
CA GLU A 72 3.21 18.18 0.88
C GLU A 72 2.64 18.41 -0.53
N ARG A 73 2.18 17.34 -1.19
CA ARG A 73 1.49 17.45 -2.48
C ARG A 73 0.19 18.26 -2.36
N ALA A 74 -0.61 18.00 -1.32
CA ALA A 74 -1.85 18.74 -1.09
C ALA A 74 -1.60 20.24 -0.84
N ARG A 75 -0.57 20.57 -0.05
CA ARG A 75 -0.13 21.97 0.17
C ARG A 75 0.32 22.65 -1.11
N SER A 76 1.09 21.95 -1.94
CA SER A 76 1.50 22.47 -3.26
C SER A 76 0.29 22.79 -4.15
N LEU A 77 -0.73 21.92 -4.16
CA LEU A 77 -1.98 22.17 -4.89
C LEU A 77 -2.76 23.36 -4.33
N ALA A 78 -2.80 23.54 -3.01
CA ALA A 78 -3.45 24.70 -2.40
C ALA A 78 -2.80 26.03 -2.83
N ILE A 79 -1.47 26.05 -2.91
CA ILE A 79 -0.73 27.22 -3.41
C ILE A 79 -1.09 27.51 -4.88
N GLN A 80 -1.18 26.47 -5.72
CA GLN A 80 -1.53 26.62 -7.14
C GLN A 80 -2.96 27.13 -7.35
N LEU A 81 -3.92 26.70 -6.52
CA LEU A 81 -5.31 27.16 -6.58
C LEU A 81 -5.49 28.61 -6.11
N GLY A 82 -4.52 29.11 -5.34
CA GLY A 82 -4.52 30.46 -4.79
C GLY A 82 -5.64 30.71 -3.77
N PRO A 83 -5.69 31.92 -3.19
CA PRO A 83 -6.72 32.29 -2.23
C PRO A 83 -8.09 32.41 -2.90
N GLY A 84 -9.17 32.24 -2.12
CA GLY A 84 -10.53 32.45 -2.59
C GLY A 84 -11.57 31.81 -1.70
N VAL A 85 -12.82 31.80 -2.18
CA VAL A 85 -13.93 31.14 -1.48
C VAL A 85 -13.70 29.63 -1.43
N HIS A 86 -13.99 29.02 -0.29
CA HIS A 86 -14.03 27.57 -0.11
C HIS A 86 -15.49 27.13 -0.03
N GLN A 87 -15.94 26.34 -1.00
CA GLN A 87 -17.31 25.84 -1.04
C GLN A 87 -17.32 24.31 -1.06
N ARG A 88 -18.06 23.67 -0.15
CA ARG A 88 -18.17 22.21 -0.16
C ARG A 88 -18.81 21.73 -1.48
N PRO A 89 -18.20 20.76 -2.20
CA PRO A 89 -18.80 20.17 -3.38
C PRO A 89 -20.21 19.66 -3.08
N ARG A 90 -21.17 19.97 -3.95
CA ARG A 90 -22.53 19.42 -3.88
C ARG A 90 -22.66 18.32 -4.93
N ALA A 91 -23.25 17.18 -4.55
CA ALA A 91 -23.45 16.01 -5.42
C ALA A 91 -24.35 16.24 -6.67
N GLN A 92 -24.74 17.49 -6.95
CA GLN A 92 -25.53 17.83 -8.12
C GLN A 92 -24.62 17.74 -9.35
N HIS A 93 -24.90 16.73 -10.17
CA HIS A 93 -24.09 16.27 -11.27
C HIS A 93 -23.81 17.40 -12.28
N ARG A 94 -22.57 17.89 -12.30
CA ARG A 94 -22.03 18.45 -13.53
C ARG A 94 -21.75 17.26 -14.45
N ALA A 95 -22.65 17.00 -15.39
CA ALA A 95 -22.32 16.12 -16.49
C ALA A 95 -21.11 16.72 -17.22
N SER A 96 -19.98 16.01 -17.17
CA SER A 96 -18.81 16.36 -17.97
C SER A 96 -18.74 15.41 -19.15
N GLU A 97 -18.48 15.95 -20.33
CA GLU A 97 -18.19 15.14 -21.52
C GLU A 97 -16.80 14.46 -21.42
N SER A 98 -15.96 14.91 -20.48
CA SER A 98 -14.64 14.33 -20.21
C SER A 98 -14.70 13.34 -19.05
N ALA A 99 -14.35 12.07 -19.32
CA ALA A 99 -14.25 11.04 -18.30
C ALA A 99 -13.30 11.43 -17.16
N PHE A 100 -12.14 12.02 -17.48
CA PHE A 100 -11.17 12.50 -16.49
C PHE A 100 -11.76 13.57 -15.55
N VAL A 101 -12.55 14.51 -16.09
CA VAL A 101 -13.18 15.56 -15.28
C VAL A 101 -14.34 14.99 -14.46
N ALA A 102 -15.10 14.04 -15.02
CA ALA A 102 -16.14 13.33 -14.29
C ALA A 102 -15.57 12.57 -13.08
N GLU A 103 -14.47 11.81 -13.27
CA GLU A 103 -13.76 11.11 -12.19
C GLU A 103 -13.24 12.08 -11.13
N ALA A 104 -12.67 13.23 -11.53
CA ALA A 104 -12.19 14.23 -10.59
C ALA A 104 -13.32 14.85 -9.75
N LEU A 105 -14.46 15.15 -10.38
CA LEU A 105 -15.66 15.67 -9.70
C LEU A 105 -16.24 14.64 -8.73
N GLU A 106 -16.26 13.37 -9.12
CA GLU A 106 -16.69 12.26 -8.27
C GLU A 106 -15.77 12.11 -7.05
N ALA A 107 -14.45 12.14 -7.24
CA ALA A 107 -13.47 12.08 -6.16
C ALA A 107 -13.62 13.24 -5.17
N MET A 108 -13.88 14.46 -5.67
CA MET A 108 -14.21 15.62 -4.83
C MET A 108 -15.51 15.38 -4.04
N GLY A 109 -16.50 14.73 -4.64
CA GLY A 109 -17.73 14.30 -3.97
C GLY A 109 -17.47 13.30 -2.85
N TRP A 110 -16.57 12.32 -3.04
CA TRP A 110 -16.19 11.39 -1.99
C TRP A 110 -15.54 12.08 -0.79
N VAL A 111 -14.63 13.02 -1.02
CA VAL A 111 -14.03 13.83 0.05
C VAL A 111 -15.10 14.65 0.77
N ALA A 112 -16.03 15.26 0.01
CA ALA A 112 -17.13 16.04 0.57
C ALA A 112 -18.01 15.18 1.48
N ASP A 113 -18.32 13.96 1.08
CA ASP A 113 -19.20 13.05 1.83
C ASP A 113 -18.46 12.26 2.91
N LYS A 114 -17.16 12.51 3.12
CA LYS A 114 -16.29 11.73 4.02
C LYS A 114 -16.24 10.23 3.66
N ARG A 115 -16.51 9.90 2.39
CA ARG A 115 -16.33 8.57 1.77
C ARG A 115 -14.87 8.33 1.32
N GLY A 116 -13.96 9.22 1.72
CA GLY A 116 -12.52 9.10 1.50
C GLY A 116 -11.80 8.34 2.62
N LEU A 117 -10.51 8.06 2.37
CA LEU A 117 -9.60 7.26 3.20
C LEU A 117 -9.62 7.66 4.69
N GLY A 118 -10.48 7.01 5.49
CA GLY A 118 -10.42 7.05 6.96
C GLY A 118 -11.41 7.98 7.67
N GLY A 119 -12.61 8.21 7.13
CA GLY A 119 -13.70 8.83 7.89
C GLY A 119 -14.16 7.96 9.09
N THR A 120 -14.49 8.59 10.22
CA THR A 120 -14.99 7.91 11.43
C THR A 120 -16.46 7.49 11.37
N GLU A 121 -17.17 7.77 10.28
CA GLU A 121 -18.55 7.34 10.07
C GLU A 121 -18.64 6.48 8.80
N SER A 122 -18.93 5.20 9.02
CA SER A 122 -19.40 4.18 8.08
C SER A 122 -18.59 3.97 6.78
N LEU A 123 -17.58 3.10 6.89
CA LEU A 123 -17.29 1.95 6.00
C LEU A 123 -17.75 2.09 4.53
N ASP A 124 -17.16 3.00 3.78
CA ASP A 124 -16.97 2.88 2.33
C ASP A 124 -15.93 3.92 1.91
N GLY A 125 -14.70 3.72 2.39
CA GLY A 125 -13.55 4.24 1.64
C GLY A 125 -13.56 3.58 0.26
N LEU A 126 -13.09 4.29 -0.77
CA LEU A 126 -12.71 3.73 -2.07
C LEU A 126 -12.46 2.23 -1.98
N SER A 127 -13.28 1.40 -2.62
CA SER A 127 -13.12 -0.06 -2.57
C SER A 127 -11.78 -0.42 -3.20
N TRP A 128 -10.72 -0.42 -2.40
CA TRP A 128 -9.44 -0.98 -2.75
C TRP A 128 -9.49 -2.44 -2.34
N ASP A 129 -9.27 -3.32 -3.31
CA ASP A 129 -9.08 -4.74 -3.05
C ASP A 129 -7.59 -4.96 -2.83
N LEU A 130 -7.22 -5.44 -1.64
CA LEU A 130 -5.88 -5.96 -1.39
C LEU A 130 -6.03 -7.42 -1.02
N VAL A 131 -5.28 -8.27 -1.72
CA VAL A 131 -5.18 -9.69 -1.37
C VAL A 131 -4.53 -9.77 0.00
N ILE A 132 -5.30 -10.22 1.00
CA ILE A 132 -4.87 -10.20 2.41
C ILE A 132 -3.58 -10.99 2.65
N ASP A 133 -3.35 -12.03 1.84
CA ASP A 133 -2.13 -12.84 1.84
C ASP A 133 -0.90 -11.98 1.50
N GLU A 134 -0.98 -11.11 0.49
CA GLU A 134 0.11 -10.20 0.10
C GLU A 134 0.37 -9.14 1.19
N VAL A 135 -0.68 -8.62 1.81
CA VAL A 135 -0.55 -7.68 2.93
C VAL A 135 0.12 -8.36 4.12
N TRP A 136 -0.23 -9.61 4.39
CA TRP A 136 0.37 -10.41 5.45
C TRP A 136 1.85 -10.69 5.18
N GLU A 137 2.20 -11.09 3.96
CA GLU A 137 3.58 -11.30 3.53
C GLU A 137 4.43 -10.02 3.65
N ALA A 138 3.89 -8.88 3.22
CA ALA A 138 4.54 -7.57 3.36
C ALA A 138 4.73 -7.19 4.84
N TRP A 139 3.73 -7.44 5.69
CA TRP A 139 3.84 -7.21 7.13
C TRP A 139 4.94 -8.08 7.77
N VAL A 140 4.96 -9.37 7.47
CA VAL A 140 5.99 -10.30 7.94
C VAL A 140 7.38 -9.87 7.45
N SER A 141 7.51 -9.41 6.21
CA SER A 141 8.77 -8.86 5.68
C SER A 141 9.24 -7.62 6.45
N ALA A 142 8.35 -6.67 6.72
CA ALA A 142 8.70 -5.48 7.51
C ALA A 142 9.10 -5.84 8.95
N PHE A 143 8.38 -6.75 9.59
CA PHE A 143 8.69 -7.24 10.93
C PHE A 143 10.05 -7.95 10.97
N THR A 144 10.28 -8.88 10.05
CA THR A 144 11.52 -9.66 9.99
C THR A 144 12.74 -8.80 9.66
N ALA A 145 12.58 -7.71 8.92
CA ALA A 145 13.65 -6.73 8.69
C ALA A 145 14.14 -6.08 10.01
N ASP A 146 13.22 -5.67 10.90
CA ASP A 146 13.59 -5.14 12.22
C ASP A 146 14.18 -6.23 13.13
N LEU A 147 13.59 -7.43 13.10
CA LEU A 147 14.10 -8.58 13.85
C LEU A 147 15.53 -8.96 13.42
N ALA A 148 15.84 -8.87 12.13
CA ALA A 148 17.17 -9.17 11.59
C ALA A 148 18.24 -8.28 12.22
N THR A 149 17.98 -6.96 12.34
CA THR A 149 18.91 -6.02 12.99
C THR A 149 19.21 -6.42 14.43
N ARG A 150 18.20 -6.90 15.17
CA ARG A 150 18.35 -7.35 16.57
C ARG A 150 19.08 -8.69 16.72
N LEU A 151 19.00 -9.53 15.70
CA LEU A 151 19.72 -10.81 15.62
C LEU A 151 21.14 -10.67 15.04
N GLY A 152 21.52 -9.48 14.55
CA GLY A 152 22.77 -9.29 13.83
C GLY A 152 22.80 -10.01 12.47
N LEU A 153 21.63 -10.14 11.83
CA LEU A 153 21.45 -10.79 10.53
C LEU A 153 21.07 -9.75 9.47
N GLN A 154 21.27 -10.12 8.21
CA GLN A 154 20.81 -9.35 7.06
C GLN A 154 19.50 -9.93 6.53
N SER A 155 18.47 -9.10 6.44
CA SER A 155 17.21 -9.49 5.78
C SER A 155 17.32 -9.27 4.27
N THR A 156 16.75 -10.20 3.51
CA THR A 156 16.50 -10.02 2.08
C THR A 156 15.16 -9.31 1.87
N PRO A 157 15.01 -8.48 0.84
CA PRO A 157 13.71 -7.93 0.46
C PRO A 157 12.71 -9.04 0.17
N HIS A 158 11.41 -8.76 0.36
CA HIS A 158 10.34 -9.69 0.02
C HIS A 158 10.47 -10.22 -1.41
N GLY A 159 10.41 -11.54 -1.58
CA GLY A 159 10.59 -12.22 -2.88
C GLY A 159 12.02 -12.17 -3.45
N GLY A 160 12.98 -11.56 -2.74
CA GLY A 160 14.36 -11.40 -3.18
C GLY A 160 15.21 -12.67 -3.09
N ALA A 161 14.70 -13.73 -2.46
CA ALA A 161 15.40 -15.00 -2.29
C ALA A 161 14.99 -16.05 -3.34
N GLN A 162 15.07 -15.72 -4.63
CA GLN A 162 14.72 -16.66 -5.68
C GLN A 162 15.81 -17.70 -5.92
N HIS A 163 15.45 -18.99 -5.83
CA HIS A 163 16.34 -20.12 -6.09
C HIS A 163 15.85 -20.90 -7.32
N PRO A 164 16.52 -20.78 -8.49
CA PRO A 164 16.05 -21.40 -9.72
C PRO A 164 16.10 -22.93 -9.65
N LEU A 165 15.10 -23.57 -10.27
CA LEU A 165 15.01 -25.00 -10.49
C LEU A 165 15.40 -25.31 -11.93
N ASN A 166 16.56 -25.93 -12.10
CA ASN A 166 17.11 -26.26 -13.41
C ASN A 166 16.60 -27.63 -13.87
N TRP A 167 15.49 -27.64 -14.61
CA TRP A 167 14.92 -28.86 -15.19
C TRP A 167 15.78 -29.40 -16.33
N ALA A 168 15.93 -30.72 -16.39
CA ALA A 168 16.54 -31.42 -17.52
C ALA A 168 15.49 -32.27 -18.25
N GLY A 169 15.52 -32.29 -19.58
CA GLY A 169 14.57 -33.04 -20.42
C GLY A 169 13.54 -32.15 -21.14
N GLY A 170 12.53 -32.78 -21.75
CA GLY A 170 11.53 -32.09 -22.59
C GLY A 170 10.30 -31.55 -21.83
N ILE A 171 10.20 -31.76 -20.52
CA ILE A 171 9.10 -31.28 -19.67
C ILE A 171 9.69 -30.34 -18.62
N GLN A 172 9.07 -29.18 -18.43
CA GLN A 172 9.45 -28.20 -17.42
C GLN A 172 8.28 -27.97 -16.45
N SER A 173 8.60 -27.80 -15.17
CA SER A 173 7.65 -27.48 -14.10
C SER A 173 8.03 -26.15 -13.44
N MET A 174 7.59 -25.90 -12.21
CA MET A 174 7.92 -24.71 -11.41
C MET A 174 9.39 -24.30 -11.56
N GLY A 175 9.66 -23.05 -11.95
CA GLY A 175 10.99 -22.59 -12.34
C GLY A 175 11.90 -22.15 -11.19
N ALA A 176 11.37 -21.96 -9.99
CA ALA A 176 12.15 -21.55 -8.81
C ALA A 176 11.42 -21.89 -7.50
N LEU A 177 12.19 -22.01 -6.42
CA LEU A 177 11.70 -21.91 -5.04
C LEU A 177 11.91 -20.47 -4.56
N VAL A 178 10.85 -19.85 -4.04
CA VAL A 178 10.86 -18.44 -3.60
C VAL A 178 10.30 -18.37 -2.19
N PRO A 179 11.15 -18.42 -1.15
CA PRO A 179 10.76 -18.09 0.20
C PRO A 179 10.41 -16.60 0.30
N ASP A 180 9.43 -16.26 1.13
CA ASP A 180 8.97 -14.86 1.26
C ASP A 180 10.07 -13.96 1.82
N VAL A 181 10.79 -14.44 2.85
CA VAL A 181 11.91 -13.74 3.48
C VAL A 181 13.04 -14.69 3.86
N ALA A 182 14.28 -14.23 3.68
CA ALA A 182 15.47 -14.88 4.21
C ALA A 182 16.25 -13.93 5.12
N LEU A 183 16.60 -14.40 6.33
CA LEU A 183 17.55 -13.75 7.23
C LEU A 183 18.88 -14.50 7.19
N ARG A 184 19.95 -13.83 6.75
CA ARG A 184 21.26 -14.44 6.53
C ARG A 184 22.31 -13.92 7.51
N GLY A 185 23.07 -14.85 8.07
CA GLY A 185 24.30 -14.57 8.82
C GLY A 185 25.44 -15.45 8.31
N ALA A 186 26.63 -15.30 8.91
CA ALA A 186 27.82 -16.04 8.47
C ALA A 186 27.69 -17.57 8.57
N HIS A 187 26.95 -18.05 9.58
CA HIS A 187 26.84 -19.49 9.90
C HIS A 187 25.40 -19.98 10.11
N ARG A 188 24.41 -19.15 9.79
CA ARG A 188 22.99 -19.46 9.97
C ARG A 188 22.16 -18.78 8.91
N VAL A 189 21.09 -19.45 8.51
CA VAL A 189 20.01 -18.87 7.71
C VAL A 189 18.68 -19.17 8.38
N ILE A 190 17.79 -18.19 8.34
CA ILE A 190 16.40 -18.33 8.76
C ILE A 190 15.54 -18.04 7.54
N TRP A 191 14.80 -19.05 7.09
CA TRP A 191 13.76 -18.87 6.09
C TRP A 191 12.46 -18.55 6.81
N VAL A 192 11.77 -17.50 6.40
CA VAL A 192 10.45 -17.15 6.95
C VAL A 192 9.46 -17.16 5.81
N ASP A 193 8.42 -17.97 5.98
CA ASP A 193 7.33 -18.14 5.03
C ASP A 193 6.03 -17.78 5.76
N ALA A 194 5.34 -16.78 5.23
CA ALA A 194 4.14 -16.21 5.78
C ALA A 194 2.94 -16.97 5.22
N LYS A 195 1.99 -17.31 6.09
CA LYS A 195 0.72 -17.94 5.69
C LYS A 195 -0.43 -17.28 6.44
N TYR A 196 -1.28 -16.57 5.72
CA TYR A 196 -2.48 -15.96 6.30
C TYR A 196 -3.58 -17.03 6.52
N LYS A 197 -3.40 -17.84 7.56
CA LYS A 197 -4.30 -18.93 7.92
C LYS A 197 -4.41 -19.03 9.44
N ALA A 198 -5.57 -19.39 9.97
CA ALA A 198 -5.77 -19.62 11.40
C ALA A 198 -5.18 -20.95 11.92
N HIS A 199 -4.29 -21.59 11.16
CA HIS A 199 -3.78 -22.94 11.45
C HIS A 199 -3.13 -23.04 12.82
N LEU A 200 -2.30 -22.08 13.23
CA LEU A 200 -1.62 -22.13 14.52
C LEU A 200 -2.60 -22.01 15.70
N SER A 201 -3.56 -21.09 15.63
CA SER A 201 -4.61 -20.96 16.63
C SER A 201 -5.50 -22.20 16.69
N GLN A 202 -5.88 -22.76 15.54
CA GLN A 202 -6.66 -24.01 15.46
C GLN A 202 -5.89 -25.21 16.03
N LEU A 203 -4.58 -25.30 15.77
CA LEU A 203 -3.70 -26.31 16.35
C LEU A 203 -3.60 -26.17 17.86
N ALA A 204 -3.45 -24.95 18.37
CA ALA A 204 -3.39 -24.69 19.80
C ALA A 204 -4.71 -25.04 20.51
N GLN A 205 -5.85 -24.71 19.90
CA GLN A 205 -7.18 -24.95 20.49
C GLN A 205 -7.64 -26.42 20.40
N HIS A 206 -7.51 -27.03 19.22
CA HIS A 206 -8.08 -28.34 18.96
C HIS A 206 -7.03 -29.45 18.98
N GLY A 207 -5.76 -29.14 18.71
CA GLY A 207 -4.71 -30.14 18.50
C GLY A 207 -4.88 -30.88 17.18
N TRP A 208 -3.76 -31.44 16.68
CA TRP A 208 -3.68 -32.05 15.34
C TRP A 208 -4.81 -33.05 15.02
N ARG A 209 -5.14 -33.95 15.95
CA ARG A 209 -6.11 -35.04 15.70
C ARG A 209 -7.55 -34.57 15.51
N ARG A 210 -7.91 -33.39 16.03
CA ARG A 210 -9.27 -32.84 15.96
C ARG A 210 -9.45 -31.85 14.81
N LEU A 211 -8.41 -31.57 14.04
CA LEU A 211 -8.49 -30.76 12.83
C LEU A 211 -9.15 -31.53 11.68
N THR A 212 -9.90 -30.81 10.85
CA THR A 212 -10.48 -31.36 9.62
C THR A 212 -9.39 -31.84 8.67
N GLU A 213 -9.68 -32.80 7.79
CA GLU A 213 -8.70 -33.29 6.81
C GLU A 213 -8.21 -32.16 5.88
N HIS A 214 -9.10 -31.23 5.51
CA HIS A 214 -8.73 -30.09 4.68
C HIS A 214 -7.65 -29.21 5.35
N VAL A 215 -7.85 -28.84 6.62
CA VAL A 215 -6.86 -28.05 7.38
C VAL A 215 -5.56 -28.82 7.57
N ARG A 216 -5.63 -30.13 7.88
CA ARG A 216 -4.44 -30.98 8.02
C ARG A 216 -3.65 -31.07 6.72
N SER A 217 -4.33 -31.25 5.59
CA SER A 217 -3.69 -31.32 4.28
C SER A 217 -3.04 -29.99 3.89
N ALA A 218 -3.74 -28.86 4.11
CA ALA A 218 -3.21 -27.53 3.85
C ALA A 218 -1.97 -27.24 4.72
N HIS A 219 -2.05 -27.51 6.03
CA HIS A 219 -0.91 -27.35 6.93
C HIS A 219 0.28 -28.27 6.55
N ARG A 220 0.00 -29.51 6.10
CA ARG A 220 1.04 -30.43 5.62
C ARG A 220 1.75 -29.87 4.38
N ALA A 221 1.03 -29.23 3.46
CA ALA A 221 1.62 -28.58 2.30
C ALA A 221 2.55 -27.44 2.71
N ASP A 222 2.08 -26.56 3.62
CA ASP A 222 2.87 -25.45 4.16
C ASP A 222 4.16 -25.97 4.85
N LEU A 223 4.04 -27.05 5.64
CA LEU A 223 5.18 -27.73 6.28
C LEU A 223 6.19 -28.27 5.25
N HIS A 224 5.71 -28.95 4.22
CA HIS A 224 6.59 -29.51 3.18
C HIS A 224 7.32 -28.41 2.40
N GLN A 225 6.64 -27.29 2.12
CA GLN A 225 7.23 -26.12 1.48
C GLN A 225 8.36 -25.53 2.34
N ALA A 226 8.09 -25.28 3.63
CA ALA A 226 9.11 -24.80 4.57
C ALA A 226 10.33 -25.74 4.66
N LEU A 227 10.11 -27.06 4.70
CA LEU A 227 11.18 -28.05 4.71
C LEU A 227 11.96 -28.10 3.39
N ALA A 228 11.31 -27.83 2.25
CA ALA A 228 12.01 -27.68 0.97
C ALA A 228 12.95 -26.47 1.00
N TYR A 229 12.50 -25.33 1.56
CA TYR A 229 13.33 -24.13 1.71
C TYR A 229 14.54 -24.34 2.60
N ALA A 230 14.41 -25.14 3.66
CA ALA A 230 15.56 -25.49 4.50
C ALA A 230 16.72 -26.09 3.70
N ASN A 231 16.46 -26.76 2.57
CA ASN A 231 17.47 -27.36 1.68
C ASN A 231 18.14 -26.37 0.72
N LEU A 232 17.72 -25.11 0.68
CA LEU A 232 18.29 -24.09 -0.21
C LEU A 232 19.65 -23.56 0.27
N ALA A 233 20.01 -23.79 1.53
CA ALA A 233 21.28 -23.36 2.10
C ALA A 233 22.17 -24.55 2.48
N ALA A 234 23.45 -24.46 2.08
CA ALA A 234 24.50 -25.39 2.47
C ALA A 234 25.07 -25.00 3.84
N MET A 235 24.23 -25.03 4.89
CA MET A 235 24.60 -24.74 6.27
C MET A 235 24.21 -25.90 7.18
N ASP A 236 25.01 -26.15 8.22
CA ASP A 236 24.73 -27.19 9.22
C ASP A 236 23.53 -26.80 10.12
N HIS A 237 23.31 -25.50 10.32
CA HIS A 237 22.21 -24.97 11.13
C HIS A 237 21.28 -24.11 10.27
N VAL A 238 20.04 -24.58 10.09
CA VAL A 238 19.02 -23.90 9.30
C VAL A 238 17.73 -23.81 10.10
N ASP A 239 17.19 -22.61 10.20
CA ASP A 239 15.85 -22.40 10.74
C ASP A 239 14.88 -22.16 9.58
N THR A 240 13.69 -22.74 9.67
CA THR A 240 12.57 -22.41 8.80
C THR A 240 11.35 -22.09 9.66
N VAL A 241 10.72 -20.95 9.39
CA VAL A 241 9.63 -20.41 10.20
C VAL A 241 8.38 -20.32 9.33
N LEU A 242 7.29 -20.90 9.79
CA LEU A 242 5.95 -20.65 9.28
C LEU A 242 5.29 -19.58 10.18
N ALA A 243 5.16 -18.37 9.65
CA ALA A 243 4.58 -17.23 10.35
C ALA A 243 3.08 -17.13 10.07
N TYR A 244 2.27 -17.33 11.12
CA TYR A 244 0.82 -17.24 11.06
C TYR A 244 0.31 -16.00 11.80
N PRO A 245 -0.76 -15.36 11.31
CA PRO A 245 -1.41 -14.29 12.05
C PRO A 245 -1.96 -14.82 13.37
N ASP A 246 -1.66 -14.11 14.46
CA ASP A 246 -2.33 -14.31 15.74
C ASP A 246 -3.59 -13.43 15.80
N PHE A 247 -4.75 -14.06 15.75
CA PHE A 247 -6.05 -13.41 15.82
C PHE A 247 -6.49 -13.11 17.27
N GLY A 248 -5.55 -12.69 18.13
CA GLY A 248 -5.82 -12.37 19.53
C GLY A 248 -6.05 -13.60 20.41
N THR A 249 -5.61 -14.78 19.96
CA THR A 249 -5.69 -16.01 20.77
C THR A 249 -4.61 -16.08 21.83
N SER A 250 -3.50 -15.36 21.67
CA SER A 250 -2.45 -15.26 22.66
C SER A 250 -2.39 -13.86 23.28
N GLN A 251 -3.08 -13.68 24.42
CA GLN A 251 -3.22 -12.37 25.07
C GLN A 251 -1.91 -11.82 25.66
N GLU A 252 -0.88 -12.65 25.87
CA GLU A 252 0.33 -12.26 26.62
C GLU A 252 1.65 -12.49 25.88
N SER A 253 1.74 -13.46 24.97
CA SER A 253 2.98 -13.78 24.26
C SER A 253 2.71 -14.57 22.99
N PRO A 254 3.47 -14.34 21.90
CA PRO A 254 3.26 -15.06 20.65
C PRO A 254 3.41 -16.58 20.83
N LEU A 255 2.56 -17.35 20.15
CA LEU A 255 2.64 -18.81 20.16
C LEU A 255 3.85 -19.29 19.36
N PHE A 256 4.63 -20.21 19.94
CA PHE A 256 5.72 -20.88 19.25
C PHE A 256 5.62 -22.40 19.41
N ALA A 257 5.88 -23.13 18.33
CA ALA A 257 6.14 -24.57 18.37
C ALA A 257 7.40 -24.86 17.57
N VAL A 258 8.36 -25.55 18.18
CA VAL A 258 9.65 -25.85 17.55
C VAL A 258 9.80 -27.36 17.40
N ALA A 259 10.03 -27.82 16.18
CA ALA A 259 10.47 -29.16 15.88
C ALA A 259 11.93 -29.11 15.39
N THR A 260 12.74 -30.08 15.82
CA THR A 260 14.11 -30.24 15.31
C THR A 260 14.18 -31.51 14.48
N ILE A 261 14.67 -31.39 13.25
CA ILE A 261 14.96 -32.49 12.34
C ILE A 261 16.47 -32.52 12.17
N ALA A 262 17.11 -33.57 12.67
CA ALA A 262 18.56 -33.75 12.57
C ALA A 262 18.89 -34.92 11.65
N THR A 263 19.85 -34.73 10.74
CA THR A 263 20.36 -35.78 9.86
C THR A 263 21.86 -35.59 9.68
N GLY A 264 22.66 -36.45 10.32
CA GLY A 264 24.11 -36.31 10.36
C GLY A 264 24.51 -35.02 11.09
N ARG A 265 25.32 -34.17 10.43
CA ARG A 265 25.73 -32.85 10.96
C ARG A 265 24.69 -31.77 10.77
N ARG A 266 23.70 -32.01 9.90
CA ARG A 266 22.70 -31.01 9.55
C ARG A 266 21.54 -31.05 10.53
N ARG A 267 21.18 -29.86 11.03
CA ARG A 267 20.10 -29.63 11.96
C ARG A 267 19.19 -28.55 11.40
N VAL A 268 17.96 -28.96 11.08
CA VAL A 268 16.89 -28.05 10.65
C VAL A 268 15.94 -27.84 11.83
N ARG A 269 15.72 -26.59 12.23
CA ARG A 269 14.63 -26.24 13.16
C ARG A 269 13.44 -25.75 12.34
N LEU A 270 12.33 -26.46 12.44
CA LEU A 270 11.04 -26.01 11.93
C LEU A 270 10.30 -25.30 13.06
N ILE A 271 9.90 -24.06 12.84
CA ILE A 271 9.28 -23.20 13.85
C ILE A 271 7.91 -22.78 13.32
N LEU A 272 6.85 -23.08 14.05
CA LEU A 272 5.55 -22.45 13.86
C LEU A 272 5.50 -21.25 14.80
N ALA A 273 5.20 -20.06 14.27
CA ALA A 273 5.23 -18.84 15.04
C ALA A 273 3.99 -18.00 14.79
N GLY A 274 3.37 -17.53 15.87
CA GLY A 274 2.32 -16.52 15.83
C GLY A 274 2.93 -15.14 15.73
N LEU A 275 2.33 -14.27 14.93
CA LEU A 275 2.72 -12.87 14.82
C LEU A 275 1.43 -12.02 14.86
N PRO A 276 1.35 -11.00 15.72
CA PRO A 276 0.21 -10.09 15.71
C PRO A 276 0.17 -9.31 14.40
N PHE A 277 -1.03 -9.12 13.86
CA PHE A 277 -1.22 -8.33 12.65
C PHE A 277 -1.30 -6.84 13.04
N GLY A 278 -0.13 -6.20 13.07
CA GLY A 278 0.02 -4.86 13.63
C GLY A 278 0.26 -4.87 15.14
N PHE A 279 0.77 -3.76 15.66
CA PHE A 279 1.04 -3.58 17.08
C PHE A 279 0.05 -2.60 17.69
N SER A 280 -0.52 -2.95 18.84
CA SER A 280 -1.42 -2.08 19.60
C SER A 280 -0.69 -0.96 20.35
N SER A 281 0.61 -1.13 20.63
CA SER A 281 1.45 -0.12 21.30
C SER A 281 2.94 -0.35 21.01
N PRO A 282 3.81 0.65 21.25
CA PRO A 282 5.26 0.47 21.18
C PRO A 282 5.79 -0.60 22.14
N ASP A 283 5.19 -0.76 23.31
CA ASP A 283 5.56 -1.80 24.29
C ASP A 283 5.18 -3.20 23.77
N HIS A 284 4.00 -3.35 23.14
CA HIS A 284 3.61 -4.60 22.50
C HIS A 284 4.61 -4.99 21.41
N ARG A 285 5.00 -4.05 20.54
CA ARG A 285 6.04 -4.25 19.52
C ARG A 285 7.34 -4.78 20.13
N GLU A 286 7.84 -4.14 21.19
CA GLU A 286 9.08 -4.52 21.85
C GLU A 286 9.01 -5.92 22.46
N LYS A 287 7.90 -6.23 23.14
CA LYS A 287 7.64 -7.58 23.70
C LYS A 287 7.61 -8.65 22.61
N THR A 288 6.90 -8.41 21.50
CA THR A 288 6.84 -9.35 20.37
C THR A 288 8.22 -9.61 19.79
N LEU A 289 9.01 -8.55 19.54
CA LEU A 289 10.37 -8.67 19.03
C LEU A 289 11.30 -9.42 19.98
N SER A 290 11.19 -9.16 21.29
CA SER A 290 11.97 -9.85 22.31
C SER A 290 11.62 -11.34 22.38
N ALA A 291 10.34 -11.69 22.31
CA ALA A 291 9.87 -13.08 22.29
C ALA A 291 10.38 -13.83 21.04
N TRP A 292 10.22 -13.23 19.85
CA TRP A 292 10.73 -13.79 18.60
C TRP A 292 12.25 -13.93 18.59
N ARG A 293 12.98 -12.92 19.08
CA ARG A 293 14.43 -12.99 19.24
C ARG A 293 14.83 -14.16 20.13
N SER A 294 14.15 -14.34 21.27
CA SER A 294 14.44 -15.42 22.21
C SER A 294 14.17 -16.80 21.59
N ALA A 295 13.08 -16.95 20.84
CA ALA A 295 12.75 -18.18 20.14
C ALA A 295 13.78 -18.54 19.04
N LEU A 296 14.39 -17.53 18.40
CA LEU A 296 15.38 -17.70 17.32
C LEU A 296 16.84 -17.64 17.79
N ALA A 297 17.12 -17.45 19.09
CA ALA A 297 18.48 -17.31 19.61
C ALA A 297 19.22 -18.66 19.82
N ILE A 298 18.56 -19.80 19.60
CA ILE A 298 19.04 -21.14 19.97
C ILE A 298 19.69 -21.89 18.80
#